data_AF-A0A3N5VHZ2-F1
#
_entry.id   AF-A0A3N5VHZ2-F1
#
_cell.length_a   1.000
_cell.length_b   1.000
_cell.length_c   1.000
_cell.angle_alpha   90.00
_cell.angle_beta   90.00
_cell.angle_gamma   90.00
#
_symmetry.space_group_name_H-M   'P 1'
#
loop_
_entity.id
_entity.type
_entity.pdbx_description
1 polymer ?
#
loop_
_entity_poly.entity_id
_entity_poly.type
_entity_poly.pdbx_seq_one_letter_code
_entity_poly.pdbx_strand_id
1 'polypeptide(L)'
;MAETRKTGKGRISLLSWFGKRDAFYVAVLVAAWLASGYAGKVKRGLKEVFAPKPVVIAPDEDDIRRQIEARLRAEMEEELEREIEAMKKAAAEKEAREAAEARLPEPVREPALGSVTDVRKLRSGIPFKTEVKIGQGGIASAERMDDSSYTAFYQLSLRLPAPAKSMAELETTSPALSEILPGLPPLIGQAEVSGWFNKLYNKKAERVRRDANALNELLTKHNIYDCETILNFRTPAGKPVFFMQAEMDVVSDGSDGDRLPVMPDSIVNSTHYQPFTSYGWKKRSTTPNPMVVGWEKRIAGAENELADPATTAERKAWLKDRIAYLKRGIADLKRRSFLIAEYDPFIVIPVDLLTSSDPYAPKVGDYAVVLHEGKIYPTIVGDGGPTFKVGEASLRMAREINPKSSPYSRPVSDLKVTYLVFPGSRDPQKGPPDYEMWRQRCAELLEQIGGLGPGYSLHSWQDLIPKPEPEPEVAPTPEALPPLPPPTAPTPP
;
A
#
# COMPACT_ATOMS: atom_id res chain seq x y z
N MET A 1 -39.95 -16.18 -7.49
CA MET A 1 -40.81 -15.02 -7.78
C MET A 1 -40.46 -14.54 -9.17
N ALA A 2 -41.47 -14.45 -10.03
CA ALA A 2 -41.36 -13.87 -11.36
C ALA A 2 -41.41 -12.35 -11.22
N GLU A 3 -40.67 -11.62 -12.06
CA GLU A 3 -41.11 -10.27 -12.43
C GLU A 3 -40.81 -9.95 -13.90
N THR A 4 -41.88 -10.12 -14.67
CA THR A 4 -42.28 -9.34 -15.84
C THR A 4 -42.10 -7.83 -15.68
N ARG A 5 -41.73 -7.14 -16.77
CA ARG A 5 -42.64 -6.13 -17.38
C ARG A 5 -42.31 -5.82 -18.85
N LYS A 6 -43.28 -6.11 -19.72
CA LYS A 6 -43.52 -5.50 -21.04
C LYS A 6 -44.57 -4.39 -20.86
N THR A 7 -44.60 -3.39 -21.73
CA THR A 7 -45.68 -3.17 -22.73
C THR A 7 -45.58 -1.81 -23.44
N GLY A 8 -46.00 -1.77 -24.71
CA GLY A 8 -46.39 -0.54 -25.39
C GLY A 8 -46.59 -0.68 -26.91
N LYS A 9 -47.84 -0.73 -27.38
CA LYS A 9 -48.23 -0.43 -28.78
C LYS A 9 -49.59 0.28 -28.77
N GLY A 10 -49.72 1.35 -29.56
CA GLY A 10 -50.97 2.06 -29.89
C GLY A 10 -50.95 2.56 -31.34
N ARG A 11 -52.11 2.52 -32.02
CA ARG A 11 -52.40 2.77 -33.46
C ARG A 11 -53.10 4.12 -33.69
N ILE A 12 -53.01 4.70 -34.90
CA ILE A 12 -54.06 5.53 -35.59
C ILE A 12 -53.98 5.35 -37.13
N SER A 13 -55.13 5.41 -37.85
CA SER A 13 -55.27 5.42 -39.34
C SER A 13 -56.14 6.60 -39.85
N LEU A 14 -55.98 7.02 -41.11
CA LEU A 14 -56.83 7.99 -41.83
C LEU A 14 -57.16 7.59 -43.30
N LEU A 15 -58.42 7.86 -43.65
CA LEU A 15 -59.04 8.24 -44.95
C LEU A 15 -59.54 7.24 -46.02
N SER A 16 -60.81 7.51 -46.39
CA SER A 16 -61.62 7.07 -47.53
C SER A 16 -62.19 8.31 -48.28
N TRP A 17 -61.99 8.44 -49.60
CA TRP A 17 -62.78 9.30 -50.52
C TRP A 17 -62.23 9.22 -51.95
N PHE A 18 -63.00 8.81 -52.97
CA PHE A 18 -62.95 9.30 -54.39
C PHE A 18 -63.97 8.53 -55.26
N GLY A 19 -64.73 9.25 -56.10
CA GLY A 19 -65.94 8.78 -56.82
C GLY A 19 -65.83 8.73 -58.36
N LYS A 20 -66.88 8.20 -59.01
CA LYS A 20 -66.86 7.57 -60.36
C LYS A 20 -66.62 8.48 -61.58
N ARG A 21 -66.62 9.81 -61.44
CA ARG A 21 -66.36 10.74 -62.57
C ARG A 21 -64.86 11.02 -62.77
N ASP A 22 -64.09 10.94 -61.68
CA ASP A 22 -62.63 11.16 -61.68
C ASP A 22 -61.87 9.97 -62.30
N ALA A 23 -62.46 8.78 -62.25
CA ALA A 23 -61.93 7.58 -62.89
C ALA A 23 -61.84 7.70 -64.42
N PHE A 24 -62.71 8.49 -65.07
CA PHE A 24 -62.71 8.62 -66.52
C PHE A 24 -61.53 9.46 -67.04
N TYR A 25 -61.19 10.55 -66.35
CA TYR A 25 -60.03 11.39 -66.70
C TYR A 25 -58.70 10.70 -66.41
N VAL A 26 -58.64 9.91 -65.32
CA VAL A 26 -57.46 9.06 -65.03
C VAL A 26 -57.28 7.99 -66.11
N ALA A 27 -58.37 7.41 -66.64
CA ALA A 27 -58.29 6.41 -67.69
C ALA A 27 -57.69 6.95 -69.01
N VAL A 28 -58.00 8.19 -69.40
CA VAL A 28 -57.41 8.83 -70.59
C VAL A 28 -55.91 9.13 -70.37
N LEU A 29 -55.54 9.61 -69.17
CA LEU A 29 -54.14 9.88 -68.82
C LEU A 29 -53.30 8.59 -68.74
N VAL A 30 -53.86 7.49 -68.24
CA VAL A 30 -53.20 6.17 -68.22
C VAL A 30 -53.06 5.61 -69.63
N ALA A 31 -54.02 5.82 -70.53
CA ALA A 31 -53.91 5.40 -71.92
C ALA A 31 -52.80 6.15 -72.69
N ALA A 32 -52.64 7.46 -72.43
CA ALA A 32 -51.54 8.25 -72.99
C ALA A 32 -50.17 7.82 -72.43
N TRP A 33 -50.10 7.44 -71.14
CA TRP A 33 -48.89 6.93 -70.50
C TRP A 33 -48.49 5.52 -70.99
N LEU A 34 -49.47 4.68 -71.35
CA LEU A 34 -49.23 3.33 -71.87
C LEU A 34 -48.70 3.32 -73.32
N ALA A 35 -48.87 4.40 -74.08
CA ALA A 35 -48.35 4.51 -75.45
C ALA A 35 -46.87 4.96 -75.51
N SER A 36 -46.30 5.52 -74.43
CA SER A 36 -44.94 6.09 -74.43
C SER A 36 -43.83 5.13 -73.96
N GLY A 37 -44.01 3.81 -74.06
CA GLY A 37 -42.91 2.84 -74.00
C GLY A 37 -42.28 2.53 -72.64
N TYR A 38 -42.83 3.01 -71.52
CA TYR A 38 -42.28 2.78 -70.16
C TYR A 38 -42.90 1.57 -69.39
N ALA A 39 -43.67 0.71 -70.07
CA ALA A 39 -44.56 -0.31 -69.46
C ALA A 39 -43.97 -1.75 -69.32
N GLY A 40 -42.65 -1.93 -69.48
CA GLY A 40 -42.01 -3.26 -69.38
C GLY A 40 -41.68 -3.73 -67.95
N LYS A 41 -41.60 -2.83 -66.95
CA LYS A 41 -41.05 -3.16 -65.62
C LYS A 41 -42.08 -3.41 -64.49
N VAL A 42 -43.39 -3.34 -64.77
CA VAL A 42 -44.43 -3.53 -63.73
C VAL A 42 -45.27 -4.80 -63.93
N LYS A 43 -45.24 -5.44 -65.12
CA LYS A 43 -46.15 -6.55 -65.44
C LYS A 43 -45.68 -7.96 -65.06
N ARG A 44 -44.47 -8.15 -64.52
CA ARG A 44 -44.14 -9.44 -63.87
C ARG A 44 -44.77 -9.59 -62.48
N GLY A 45 -45.17 -8.49 -61.84
CA GLY A 45 -45.69 -8.49 -60.47
C GLY A 45 -47.20 -8.78 -60.30
N LEU A 46 -47.98 -8.90 -61.38
CA LEU A 46 -49.45 -9.04 -61.28
C LEU A 46 -50.02 -10.33 -61.86
N LYS A 47 -49.18 -11.18 -62.47
CA LYS A 47 -49.65 -12.42 -63.13
C LYS A 47 -49.57 -13.69 -62.27
N GLU A 48 -49.11 -13.60 -61.02
CA GLU A 48 -49.05 -14.74 -60.09
C GLU A 48 -50.14 -14.73 -59.01
N VAL A 49 -50.97 -13.69 -58.92
CA VAL A 49 -51.96 -13.55 -57.84
C VAL A 49 -53.26 -14.33 -58.09
N PHE A 50 -53.52 -14.87 -59.29
CA PHE A 50 -54.82 -15.52 -59.58
C PHE A 50 -54.77 -16.70 -60.58
N ALA A 51 -53.98 -17.74 -60.30
CA ALA A 51 -54.15 -19.07 -60.88
C ALA A 51 -53.58 -20.16 -59.93
N PRO A 52 -54.10 -21.40 -59.96
CA PRO A 52 -54.25 -22.26 -58.79
C PRO A 52 -52.90 -22.79 -58.27
N LYS A 53 -52.71 -22.73 -56.93
CA LYS A 53 -51.51 -23.23 -56.22
C LYS A 53 -51.19 -24.67 -56.62
N PRO A 54 -50.09 -24.93 -57.36
CA PRO A 54 -49.38 -26.19 -57.24
C PRO A 54 -48.51 -26.10 -55.98
N VAL A 55 -48.48 -27.17 -55.20
CA VAL A 55 -47.66 -27.29 -54.00
C VAL A 55 -46.19 -27.14 -54.40
N VAL A 56 -45.62 -25.95 -54.17
CA VAL A 56 -44.18 -25.69 -54.22
C VAL A 56 -43.70 -25.67 -52.77
N ILE A 57 -43.02 -26.75 -52.39
CA ILE A 57 -42.30 -26.88 -51.14
C ILE A 57 -41.17 -25.86 -51.19
N ALA A 58 -41.27 -24.78 -50.40
CA ALA A 58 -40.15 -23.88 -50.18
C ALA A 58 -39.01 -24.68 -49.52
N PRO A 59 -37.76 -24.55 -49.96
CA PRO A 59 -36.64 -25.19 -49.29
C PRO A 59 -36.56 -24.62 -47.87
N ASP A 60 -36.57 -25.52 -46.91
CA ASP A 60 -36.51 -25.23 -45.48
C ASP A 60 -35.27 -24.37 -45.20
N GLU A 61 -35.44 -23.23 -44.51
CA GLU A 61 -34.31 -22.35 -44.13
C GLU A 61 -33.24 -23.14 -43.34
N ASP A 62 -33.65 -24.19 -42.66
CA ASP A 62 -32.78 -25.10 -41.93
C ASP A 62 -31.96 -26.05 -42.84
N ASP A 63 -32.40 -26.31 -44.08
CA ASP A 63 -31.64 -27.10 -45.06
C ASP A 63 -30.58 -26.24 -45.76
N ILE A 64 -30.88 -24.97 -46.04
CA ILE A 64 -29.89 -24.00 -46.56
C ILE A 64 -28.81 -23.77 -45.49
N ARG A 65 -29.19 -23.63 -44.22
CA ARG A 65 -28.24 -23.51 -43.11
C ARG A 65 -27.37 -24.75 -42.96
N ARG A 66 -27.95 -25.96 -43.02
CA ARG A 66 -27.18 -27.22 -42.98
C ARG A 66 -26.20 -27.35 -44.14
N GLN A 67 -26.57 -26.93 -45.34
CA GLN A 67 -25.66 -26.96 -46.50
C GLN A 67 -24.51 -25.95 -46.35
N ILE A 68 -24.76 -24.76 -45.82
CA ILE A 68 -23.72 -23.77 -45.54
C ILE A 68 -22.79 -24.25 -44.43
N GLU A 69 -23.34 -24.82 -43.36
CA GLU A 69 -22.58 -25.33 -42.21
C GLU A 69 -21.72 -26.56 -42.58
N ALA A 70 -22.23 -27.45 -43.44
CA ALA A 70 -21.48 -28.57 -43.99
C ALA A 70 -20.32 -28.11 -44.89
N ARG A 71 -20.53 -27.05 -45.68
CA ARG A 71 -19.48 -26.45 -46.51
C ARG A 71 -18.40 -25.80 -45.66
N LEU A 72 -18.80 -25.05 -44.63
CA LEU A 72 -17.88 -24.41 -43.69
C LEU A 72 -17.08 -25.44 -42.88
N ARG A 73 -17.69 -26.56 -42.48
CA ARG A 73 -16.95 -27.65 -41.83
C ARG A 73 -15.95 -28.31 -42.77
N ALA A 74 -16.33 -28.58 -44.01
CA ALA A 74 -15.41 -29.17 -44.98
C ALA A 74 -14.22 -28.24 -45.28
N GLU A 75 -14.46 -26.94 -45.44
CA GLU A 75 -13.39 -25.95 -45.64
C GLU A 75 -12.48 -25.83 -44.39
N MET A 76 -13.07 -25.85 -43.19
CA MET A 76 -12.31 -25.77 -41.93
C MET A 76 -11.52 -27.05 -41.64
N GLU A 77 -12.05 -28.23 -41.99
CA GLU A 77 -11.32 -29.50 -41.91
C GLU A 77 -10.15 -29.54 -42.90
N GLU A 78 -10.34 -29.02 -44.11
CA GLU A 78 -9.28 -28.93 -45.12
C GLU A 78 -8.19 -27.92 -44.73
N GLU A 79 -8.55 -26.77 -44.14
CA GLU A 79 -7.58 -25.83 -43.57
C GLU A 79 -6.82 -26.44 -42.39
N LEU A 80 -7.52 -27.14 -41.50
CA LEU A 80 -6.89 -27.80 -40.35
C LEU A 80 -5.92 -28.90 -40.80
N GLU A 81 -6.27 -29.69 -41.82
CA GLU A 81 -5.37 -30.69 -42.39
C GLU A 81 -4.12 -30.05 -43.00
N ARG A 82 -4.27 -28.93 -43.73
CA ARG A 82 -3.13 -28.17 -44.27
C ARG A 82 -2.25 -27.57 -43.16
N GLU A 83 -2.84 -27.06 -42.07
CA GLU A 83 -2.09 -26.57 -40.92
C GLU A 83 -1.36 -27.71 -40.19
N ILE A 84 -2.00 -28.87 -40.03
CA ILE A 84 -1.38 -30.06 -39.43
C ILE A 84 -0.23 -30.56 -40.31
N GLU A 85 -0.38 -30.59 -41.64
CA GLU A 85 0.70 -30.94 -42.55
C GLU A 85 1.84 -29.91 -42.53
N ALA A 86 1.52 -28.62 -42.49
CA ALA A 86 2.50 -27.54 -42.34
C ALA A 86 3.25 -27.64 -41.01
N MET A 87 2.56 -27.91 -39.90
CA MET A 87 3.17 -28.15 -38.60
C MET A 87 4.02 -29.41 -38.59
N LYS A 88 3.57 -30.52 -39.18
CA LYS A 88 4.37 -31.75 -39.30
C LYS A 88 5.61 -31.53 -40.15
N LYS A 89 5.51 -30.76 -41.24
CA LYS A 89 6.63 -30.42 -42.10
C LYS A 89 7.61 -29.49 -41.41
N ALA A 90 7.13 -28.50 -40.67
CA ALA A 90 7.97 -27.61 -39.85
C ALA A 90 8.64 -28.36 -38.69
N ALA A 91 7.93 -29.31 -38.06
CA ALA A 91 8.49 -30.17 -37.04
C ALA A 91 9.56 -31.10 -37.62
N ALA A 92 9.30 -31.72 -38.78
CA ALA A 92 10.28 -32.57 -39.47
C ALA A 92 11.49 -31.78 -39.98
N GLU A 93 11.32 -30.55 -40.47
CA GLU A 93 12.43 -29.66 -40.82
C GLU A 93 13.23 -29.23 -39.59
N LYS A 94 12.56 -28.96 -38.47
CA LYS A 94 13.22 -28.64 -37.21
C LYS A 94 13.99 -29.85 -36.68
N GLU A 95 13.40 -31.03 -36.70
CA GLU A 95 14.03 -32.29 -36.26
C GLU A 95 15.19 -32.68 -37.19
N ALA A 96 15.05 -32.47 -38.50
CA ALA A 96 16.13 -32.67 -39.47
C ALA A 96 17.26 -31.64 -39.29
N ARG A 97 16.93 -30.39 -38.96
CA ARG A 97 17.91 -29.34 -38.66
C ARG A 97 18.63 -29.63 -37.34
N GLU A 98 17.92 -30.02 -36.29
CA GLU A 98 18.48 -30.43 -35.00
C GLU A 98 19.32 -31.71 -35.14
N ALA A 99 18.91 -32.68 -35.95
CA ALA A 99 19.69 -33.89 -36.24
C ALA A 99 20.91 -33.63 -37.13
N ALA A 100 20.85 -32.63 -38.02
CA ALA A 100 22.00 -32.18 -38.81
C ALA A 100 22.99 -31.37 -37.96
N GLU A 101 22.49 -30.54 -37.05
CA GLU A 101 23.27 -29.74 -36.10
C GLU A 101 23.92 -30.63 -35.01
N ALA A 102 23.22 -31.68 -34.56
CA ALA A 102 23.75 -32.69 -33.63
C ALA A 102 24.77 -33.67 -34.25
N ARG A 103 24.83 -33.78 -35.59
CA ARG A 103 25.80 -34.63 -36.30
C ARG A 103 27.15 -33.96 -36.56
N LEU A 104 27.24 -32.66 -36.38
CA LEU A 104 28.52 -31.97 -36.33
C LEU A 104 28.94 -31.93 -34.86
N PRO A 105 30.10 -32.49 -34.46
CA PRO A 105 30.63 -32.18 -33.14
C PRO A 105 30.81 -30.67 -33.10
N GLU A 106 30.04 -29.97 -32.27
CA GLU A 106 30.36 -28.59 -31.95
C GLU A 106 31.83 -28.57 -31.54
N PRO A 107 32.67 -27.70 -32.12
CA PRO A 107 34.02 -27.55 -31.62
C PRO A 107 33.88 -27.24 -30.13
N VAL A 108 34.40 -28.13 -29.28
CA VAL A 108 34.41 -27.94 -27.83
C VAL A 108 35.06 -26.59 -27.60
N ARG A 109 34.25 -25.57 -27.33
CA ARG A 109 34.77 -24.28 -26.92
C ARG A 109 35.38 -24.54 -25.56
N GLU A 110 36.69 -24.72 -25.54
CA GLU A 110 37.45 -24.66 -24.30
C GLU A 110 36.97 -23.40 -23.55
N PRO A 111 36.59 -23.53 -22.26
CA PRO A 111 36.16 -22.37 -21.49
C PRO A 111 37.25 -21.32 -21.62
N ALA A 112 36.88 -20.12 -22.08
CA ALA A 112 37.84 -19.06 -22.33
C ALA A 112 38.62 -18.78 -21.04
N LEU A 113 39.87 -19.24 -21.00
CA LEU A 113 40.80 -18.99 -19.91
C LEU A 113 41.03 -17.47 -19.84
N GLY A 114 40.89 -16.89 -18.65
CA GLY A 114 40.96 -15.44 -18.48
C GLY A 114 40.31 -14.95 -17.19
N SER A 115 40.45 -13.65 -16.92
CA SER A 115 39.76 -12.96 -15.85
C SER A 115 38.52 -12.25 -16.38
N VAL A 116 37.35 -12.63 -15.87
CA VAL A 116 36.13 -11.86 -16.08
C VAL A 116 35.92 -10.99 -14.85
N THR A 117 36.13 -9.68 -14.99
CA THR A 117 35.81 -8.70 -13.95
C THR A 117 34.46 -8.08 -14.24
N ASP A 118 33.53 -8.20 -13.29
CA ASP A 118 32.22 -7.56 -13.35
C ASP A 118 31.94 -6.86 -12.02
N VAL A 119 31.37 -5.65 -12.08
CA VAL A 119 30.94 -4.89 -10.91
C VAL A 119 29.42 -4.79 -10.99
N ARG A 120 28.73 -5.69 -10.29
CA ARG A 120 27.26 -5.68 -10.19
C ARG A 120 26.84 -5.10 -8.85
N LYS A 121 25.64 -4.53 -8.76
CA LYS A 121 25.03 -4.21 -7.46
C LYS A 121 24.23 -5.42 -6.98
N LEU A 122 24.44 -5.85 -5.75
CA LEU A 122 23.56 -6.82 -5.10
C LEU A 122 22.15 -6.23 -4.93
N ARG A 123 21.15 -7.07 -4.67
CA ARG A 123 19.79 -6.63 -4.32
C ARG A 123 19.77 -5.69 -3.10
N SER A 124 20.76 -5.80 -2.22
CA SER A 124 20.96 -4.92 -1.07
C SER A 124 21.56 -3.54 -1.41
N GLY A 125 21.84 -3.26 -2.68
CA GLY A 125 22.44 -2.01 -3.16
C GLY A 125 23.96 -1.91 -2.96
N ILE A 126 24.60 -2.98 -2.47
CA ILE A 126 26.04 -3.06 -2.25
C ILE A 126 26.75 -3.35 -3.59
N PRO A 127 27.75 -2.55 -4.00
CA PRO A 127 28.60 -2.88 -5.14
C PRO A 127 29.39 -4.16 -4.85
N PHE A 128 29.27 -5.15 -5.73
CA PHE A 128 29.91 -6.45 -5.65
C PHE A 128 30.81 -6.63 -6.86
N LYS A 129 32.11 -6.50 -6.61
CA LYS A 129 33.14 -6.75 -7.60
C LYS A 129 33.46 -8.23 -7.60
N THR A 130 33.11 -8.91 -8.68
CA THR A 130 33.49 -10.31 -8.91
C THR A 130 34.61 -10.35 -9.92
N GLU A 131 35.64 -11.13 -9.60
CA GLU A 131 36.66 -11.53 -10.56
C GLU A 131 36.62 -13.06 -10.62
N VAL A 132 36.21 -13.61 -11.77
CA VAL A 132 36.28 -15.05 -12.01
C VAL A 132 37.55 -15.30 -12.80
N LYS A 133 38.51 -15.99 -12.19
CA LYS A 133 39.76 -16.42 -12.83
C LYS A 133 39.65 -17.90 -13.16
N ILE A 134 39.63 -18.22 -14.44
CA ILE A 134 39.64 -19.61 -14.90
C ILE A 134 41.04 -19.87 -15.47
N GLY A 135 41.78 -20.75 -14.80
CA GLY A 135 43.11 -21.21 -15.20
C GLY A 135 43.09 -22.69 -15.56
N GLN A 136 44.07 -23.13 -16.35
CA GLN A 136 44.23 -24.54 -16.68
C GLN A 136 44.82 -25.28 -15.49
N GLY A 137 44.08 -26.26 -14.95
CA GLY A 137 44.54 -27.17 -13.89
C GLY A 137 45.07 -28.51 -14.41
N GLY A 138 45.46 -29.38 -13.48
CA GLY A 138 45.85 -30.76 -13.71
C GLY A 138 44.67 -31.73 -13.85
N ILE A 139 44.91 -33.03 -13.63
CA ILE A 139 43.84 -34.04 -13.66
C ILE A 139 42.84 -33.81 -12.53
N ALA A 140 41.55 -34.03 -12.79
CA ALA A 140 40.49 -33.76 -11.83
C ALA A 140 40.66 -34.47 -10.47
N SER A 141 41.31 -35.64 -10.43
CA SER A 141 41.59 -36.35 -9.18
C SER A 141 42.62 -35.62 -8.30
N ALA A 142 43.54 -34.85 -8.90
CA ALA A 142 44.48 -34.01 -8.17
C ALA A 142 43.82 -32.70 -7.75
N GLU A 143 43.11 -32.02 -8.66
CA GLU A 143 42.40 -30.77 -8.37
C GLU A 143 41.31 -30.93 -7.30
N ARG A 144 40.68 -32.10 -7.20
CA ARG A 144 39.67 -32.39 -6.16
C ARG A 144 40.26 -32.47 -4.75
N MET A 145 41.56 -32.75 -4.64
CA MET A 145 42.27 -32.85 -3.36
C MET A 145 43.00 -31.55 -2.99
N ASP A 146 43.07 -30.60 -3.92
CA ASP A 146 43.67 -29.29 -3.71
C ASP A 146 42.56 -28.28 -3.39
N ASP A 147 42.48 -27.86 -2.12
CA ASP A 147 41.50 -26.89 -1.63
C ASP A 147 41.60 -25.53 -2.36
N SER A 148 42.72 -25.24 -3.03
CA SER A 148 42.93 -24.00 -3.78
C SER A 148 42.36 -24.02 -5.20
N SER A 149 42.10 -25.21 -5.76
CA SER A 149 41.60 -25.40 -7.14
C SER A 149 40.20 -24.84 -7.38
N TYR A 150 39.41 -24.63 -6.32
CA TYR A 150 38.09 -24.02 -6.41
C TYR A 150 37.80 -23.13 -5.20
N THR A 151 38.33 -21.90 -5.24
CA THR A 151 38.20 -20.91 -4.16
C THR A 151 37.44 -19.67 -4.60
N ALA A 152 36.72 -19.06 -3.67
CA ALA A 152 36.09 -17.75 -3.84
C ALA A 152 36.63 -16.79 -2.76
N PHE A 153 37.11 -15.62 -3.18
CA PHE A 153 37.51 -14.56 -2.27
C PHE A 153 36.42 -13.50 -2.15
N TYR A 154 36.02 -13.19 -0.92
CA TYR A 154 35.04 -12.16 -0.61
C TYR A 154 35.63 -11.17 0.40
N GLN A 155 35.57 -9.88 0.06
CA GLN A 155 35.96 -8.82 0.96
C GLN A 155 34.86 -7.75 1.01
N LEU A 156 34.24 -7.59 2.18
CA LEU A 156 33.31 -6.50 2.46
C LEU A 156 34.05 -5.33 3.11
N SER A 157 33.99 -4.16 2.50
CA SER A 157 34.52 -2.91 3.07
C SER A 157 33.38 -2.01 3.51
N LEU A 158 33.33 -1.68 4.80
CA LEU A 158 32.36 -0.76 5.38
C LEU A 158 33.08 0.47 5.95
N ARG A 159 32.64 1.66 5.57
CA ARG A 159 33.08 2.93 6.19
C ARG A 159 31.99 3.42 7.12
N LEU A 160 32.31 3.58 8.40
CA LEU A 160 31.39 4.22 9.34
C LEU A 160 31.42 5.74 9.12
N PRO A 161 30.27 6.41 9.13
CA PRO A 161 30.22 7.85 8.93
C PRO A 161 30.68 8.59 10.18
N ALA A 162 31.16 9.81 9.97
CA ALA A 162 31.34 10.78 11.04
C ALA A 162 30.04 11.60 11.19
N PRO A 163 29.66 12.02 12.41
CA PRO A 163 28.48 12.84 12.61
C PRO A 163 28.74 14.28 12.17
N ALA A 164 27.73 14.92 11.58
CA ALA A 164 27.69 16.37 11.39
C ALA A 164 27.65 17.09 12.76
N LYS A 165 28.44 18.17 12.92
CA LYS A 165 28.63 18.89 14.20
C LYS A 165 28.49 20.40 14.08
N SER A 166 28.50 20.94 12.86
CA SER A 166 28.40 22.38 12.62
C SER A 166 27.12 22.73 11.86
N MET A 167 26.64 23.96 12.00
CA MET A 167 25.47 24.41 11.22
C MET A 167 25.66 24.25 9.71
N ALA A 168 26.85 24.53 9.19
CA ALA A 168 27.15 24.37 7.76
C ALA A 168 27.00 22.91 7.29
N GLU A 169 27.40 21.94 8.12
CA GLU A 169 27.21 20.52 7.83
C GLU A 169 25.72 20.14 7.92
N LEU A 170 25.02 20.57 8.98
CA LEU A 170 23.59 20.29 9.18
C LEU A 170 22.72 20.86 8.06
N GLU A 171 23.11 21.99 7.47
CA GLU A 171 22.39 22.63 6.37
C GLU A 171 22.65 21.97 5.01
N THR A 172 23.64 21.09 4.90
CA THR A 172 23.82 20.29 3.67
C THR A 172 22.68 19.30 3.45
N THR A 173 22.07 18.82 4.54
CA THR A 173 20.95 17.87 4.54
C THR A 173 19.61 18.55 4.80
N SER A 174 19.59 19.60 5.62
CA SER A 174 18.40 20.39 5.95
C SER A 174 18.61 21.87 5.60
N PRO A 175 18.44 22.26 4.33
CA PRO A 175 18.63 23.65 3.90
C PRO A 175 17.76 24.63 4.70
N ALA A 176 18.29 25.83 4.92
CA ALA A 176 17.63 26.91 5.67
C ALA A 176 17.31 26.59 7.15
N LEU A 177 17.97 25.59 7.75
CA LEU A 177 17.74 25.23 9.16
C LEU A 177 17.99 26.43 10.11
N SER A 178 19.03 27.23 9.86
CA SER A 178 19.30 28.45 10.64
C SER A 178 18.24 29.54 10.43
N GLU A 179 17.58 29.58 9.27
CA GLU A 179 16.48 30.52 9.03
C GLU A 179 15.21 30.08 9.75
N ILE A 180 14.92 28.77 9.76
CA ILE A 180 13.75 28.20 10.42
C ILE A 180 13.87 28.33 11.94
N LEU A 181 15.06 28.05 12.48
CA LEU A 181 15.37 28.09 13.92
C LEU A 181 16.58 29.01 14.17
N PRO A 182 16.38 30.34 14.21
CA PRO A 182 17.47 31.31 14.30
C PRO A 182 18.28 31.25 15.61
N GLY A 183 17.71 30.68 16.68
CA GLY A 183 18.44 30.45 17.93
C GLY A 183 19.28 29.16 17.96
N LEU A 184 19.16 28.29 16.96
CA LEU A 184 19.87 27.02 16.90
C LEU A 184 21.39 27.15 16.69
N PRO A 185 21.92 28.05 15.84
CA PRO A 185 23.36 28.16 15.59
C PRO A 185 24.25 28.28 16.84
N PRO A 186 23.99 29.20 17.81
CA PRO A 186 24.82 29.28 19.02
C PRO A 186 24.69 28.06 19.94
N LEU A 187 23.57 27.33 19.87
CA LEU A 187 23.36 26.09 20.64
C LEU A 187 24.13 24.92 20.03
N ILE A 188 24.13 24.80 18.70
CA ILE A 188 24.91 23.79 17.97
C ILE A 188 26.42 24.00 18.17
N GLY A 189 26.88 25.25 18.26
CA GLY A 189 28.27 25.56 18.61
C GLY A 189 28.72 25.00 19.96
N GLN A 190 27.79 24.66 20.85
CA GLN A 190 28.03 24.04 22.17
C GLN A 190 27.53 22.59 22.25
N ALA A 191 26.99 22.05 21.16
CA ALA A 191 26.43 20.72 21.16
C ALA A 191 27.51 19.66 21.18
N GLU A 192 27.23 18.56 21.86
CA GLU A 192 28.08 17.38 21.89
C GLU A 192 27.48 16.28 21.04
N VAL A 193 28.34 15.50 20.37
CA VAL A 193 27.90 14.28 19.70
C VAL A 193 27.39 13.31 20.75
N SER A 194 26.14 12.89 20.59
CA SER A 194 25.51 11.92 21.48
C SER A 194 26.21 10.58 21.39
N GLY A 195 26.50 9.96 22.54
CA GLY A 195 27.03 8.58 22.58
C GLY A 195 26.15 7.55 21.87
N TRP A 196 24.86 7.88 21.68
CA TRP A 196 23.90 7.09 20.93
C TRP A 196 24.19 7.01 19.43
N PHE A 197 24.80 8.03 18.83
CA PHE A 197 25.25 7.95 17.44
C PHE A 197 26.28 6.83 17.26
N ASN A 198 27.30 6.82 18.13
CA ASN A 198 28.34 5.80 18.10
C ASN A 198 27.77 4.42 18.40
N LYS A 199 26.88 4.31 19.39
CA LYS A 199 26.23 3.04 19.74
C LYS A 199 25.38 2.49 18.59
N LEU A 200 24.63 3.34 17.88
CA LEU A 200 23.84 2.96 16.71
C LEU A 200 24.74 2.37 15.61
N TYR A 201 25.81 3.08 15.25
CA TYR A 201 26.72 2.62 14.20
C TYR A 201 27.55 1.39 14.61
N ASN A 202 27.89 1.24 15.90
CA ASN A 202 28.51 0.01 16.41
C ASN A 202 27.57 -1.19 16.24
N LYS A 203 26.29 -1.06 16.60
CA LYS A 203 25.29 -2.14 16.40
C LYS A 203 25.10 -2.49 14.93
N LYS A 204 25.10 -1.50 14.04
CA LYS A 204 25.05 -1.72 12.59
C LYS A 204 26.29 -2.48 12.11
N ALA A 205 27.49 -2.08 12.55
CA ALA A 205 28.74 -2.74 12.21
C ALA A 205 28.79 -4.19 12.72
N GLU A 206 28.36 -4.44 13.96
CA GLU A 206 28.24 -5.78 14.55
C GLU A 206 27.28 -6.66 13.75
N ARG A 207 26.13 -6.10 13.34
CA ARG A 207 25.18 -6.82 12.51
C ARG A 207 25.75 -7.14 11.13
N VAL A 208 26.39 -6.18 10.47
CA VAL A 208 27.10 -6.44 9.20
C VAL A 208 28.15 -7.53 9.38
N ARG A 209 28.95 -7.48 10.46
CA ARG A 209 29.97 -8.51 10.74
C ARG A 209 29.36 -9.90 10.93
N ARG A 210 28.26 -10.00 11.67
CA ARG A 210 27.55 -11.28 11.88
C ARG A 210 26.99 -11.83 10.58
N ASP A 211 26.38 -10.97 9.77
CA ASP A 211 25.60 -11.38 8.60
C ASP A 211 26.49 -11.45 7.33
N ALA A 212 27.75 -10.97 7.39
CA ALA A 212 28.68 -10.93 6.26
C ALA A 212 29.02 -12.29 5.66
N ASN A 213 29.04 -13.34 6.48
CA ASN A 213 29.33 -14.70 6.01
C ASN A 213 28.13 -15.34 5.29
N ALA A 214 26.92 -14.82 5.48
CA ALA A 214 25.71 -15.35 4.88
C ALA A 214 25.42 -14.80 3.47
N LEU A 215 26.13 -13.73 3.04
CA LEU A 215 26.04 -12.99 1.75
C LEU A 215 24.66 -12.44 1.34
N ASN A 216 23.56 -13.06 1.78
CA ASN A 216 22.18 -12.75 1.42
C ASN A 216 21.43 -11.93 2.49
N GLU A 217 22.01 -11.77 3.69
CA GLU A 217 21.36 -11.12 4.84
C GLU A 217 21.97 -9.76 5.21
N LEU A 218 22.87 -9.24 4.37
CA LEU A 218 23.51 -7.96 4.63
C LEU A 218 22.50 -6.82 4.65
N LEU A 219 22.63 -5.93 5.65
CA LEU A 219 21.93 -4.64 5.65
C LEU A 219 22.16 -3.92 4.33
N THR A 220 21.09 -3.32 3.82
CA THR A 220 21.19 -2.48 2.63
C THR A 220 22.05 -1.26 2.91
N LYS A 221 22.70 -0.72 1.88
CA LYS A 221 23.49 0.52 2.01
C LYS A 221 22.66 1.64 2.66
N HIS A 222 21.40 1.72 2.28
CA HIS A 222 20.43 2.65 2.83
C HIS A 222 20.24 2.48 4.35
N ASN A 223 19.87 1.27 4.81
CA ASN A 223 19.68 1.00 6.24
C ASN A 223 20.98 1.08 7.06
N ILE A 224 22.15 1.11 6.42
CA ILE A 224 23.42 1.40 7.10
C ILE A 224 23.57 2.90 7.34
N TYR A 225 23.25 3.74 6.35
CA TYR A 225 23.45 5.19 6.36
C TYR A 225 22.12 5.93 6.46
N ASP A 226 21.31 5.60 7.47
CA ASP A 226 19.99 6.19 7.75
C ASP A 226 20.05 7.35 8.77
N CYS A 227 21.24 7.67 9.28
CA CYS A 227 21.47 8.65 10.33
C CYS A 227 22.68 9.54 10.03
N GLU A 228 22.46 10.84 9.87
CA GLU A 228 23.51 11.82 9.65
C GLU A 228 24.20 12.21 10.96
N THR A 229 23.42 12.48 12.00
CA THR A 229 23.97 12.89 13.30
C THR A 229 22.95 12.74 14.42
N ILE A 230 23.46 12.62 15.65
CA ILE A 230 22.68 12.80 16.88
C ILE A 230 23.50 13.71 17.79
N LEU A 231 22.92 14.86 18.14
CA LEU A 231 23.54 15.89 18.96
C LEU A 231 22.73 16.11 20.23
N ASN A 232 23.45 16.36 21.32
CA ASN A 232 22.88 16.71 22.61
C ASN A 232 23.33 18.13 22.97
N PHE A 233 22.38 18.98 23.35
CA PHE A 233 22.68 20.30 23.90
C PHE A 233 21.60 20.70 24.90
N ARG A 234 21.79 21.84 25.58
CA ARG A 234 20.84 22.37 26.54
C ARG A 234 20.26 23.69 26.06
N THR A 235 19.01 23.94 26.42
CA THR A 235 18.44 25.28 26.35
C THR A 235 19.20 26.23 27.27
N PRO A 236 19.10 27.55 27.11
CA PRO A 236 19.67 28.52 28.07
C PRO A 236 19.18 28.30 29.52
N ALA A 237 17.97 27.75 29.69
CA ALA A 237 17.42 27.37 31.00
C ALA A 237 17.94 26.01 31.52
N GLY A 238 18.88 25.37 30.83
CA GLY A 238 19.52 24.12 31.23
C GLY A 238 18.73 22.85 30.88
N LYS A 239 17.59 22.96 30.19
CA LYS A 239 16.78 21.78 29.81
C LYS A 239 17.48 20.99 28.69
N PRO A 240 17.55 19.66 28.77
CA PRO A 240 18.15 18.85 27.69
C PRO A 240 17.32 18.93 26.40
N VAL A 241 18.02 18.93 25.27
CA VAL A 241 17.46 18.82 23.92
C VAL A 241 18.20 17.69 23.20
N PHE A 242 17.42 16.82 22.57
CA PHE A 242 17.91 15.77 21.70
C PHE A 242 17.65 16.18 20.25
N PHE A 243 18.71 16.26 19.45
CA PHE A 243 18.66 16.63 18.04
C PHE A 243 19.15 15.46 17.20
N MET A 244 18.45 15.14 16.11
CA MET A 244 18.84 14.08 15.19
C MET A 244 18.53 14.50 13.76
N GLN A 245 19.44 14.21 12.83
CA GLN A 245 19.15 14.24 11.39
C GLN A 245 19.23 12.82 10.83
N ALA A 246 18.19 12.42 10.11
CA ALA A 246 18.00 11.08 9.61
C ALA A 246 17.10 11.07 8.37
N GLU A 247 16.89 9.89 7.81
CA GLU A 247 15.78 9.63 6.88
C GLU A 247 14.43 9.54 7.61
N MET A 248 13.36 9.20 6.89
CA MET A 248 12.09 8.84 7.50
C MET A 248 11.51 7.54 6.91
N ASP A 249 11.56 6.45 7.69
CA ASP A 249 10.80 5.21 7.50
C ASP A 249 9.40 5.31 8.14
N VAL A 250 8.57 4.28 7.95
CA VAL A 250 7.13 4.33 8.31
C VAL A 250 6.76 3.26 9.32
N VAL A 251 6.04 3.67 10.37
CA VAL A 251 5.24 2.76 11.20
C VAL A 251 3.77 2.90 10.87
N SER A 252 3.06 1.78 10.76
CA SER A 252 1.63 1.73 10.43
C SER A 252 0.75 1.14 11.54
N ASP A 253 1.39 0.73 12.63
CA ASP A 253 0.81 -0.01 13.73
C ASP A 253 0.05 0.88 14.73
N GLY A 254 -0.69 0.23 15.64
CA GLY A 254 -1.41 0.89 16.73
C GLY A 254 -2.93 0.89 16.59
N SER A 255 -3.65 0.87 17.72
CA SER A 255 -5.11 0.73 17.71
C SER A 255 -5.79 1.44 18.87
N ASP A 256 -7.00 1.93 18.64
CA ASP A 256 -7.81 2.59 19.66
C ASP A 256 -9.29 2.26 19.49
N GLY A 257 -9.81 1.39 20.35
CA GLY A 257 -11.24 1.05 20.33
C GLY A 257 -12.18 2.19 20.75
N ASP A 258 -11.68 3.25 21.41
CA ASP A 258 -12.51 4.40 21.78
C ASP A 258 -12.71 5.36 20.60
N ARG A 259 -11.71 5.51 19.73
CA ARG A 259 -11.75 6.44 18.59
C ARG A 259 -12.00 5.76 17.24
N LEU A 260 -11.53 4.53 17.07
CA LEU A 260 -11.66 3.77 15.81
C LEU A 260 -12.09 2.32 16.12
N PRO A 261 -13.39 2.08 16.36
CA PRO A 261 -13.89 0.78 16.80
C PRO A 261 -13.90 -0.29 15.70
N VAL A 262 -13.73 0.11 14.44
CA VAL A 262 -13.70 -0.79 13.28
C VAL A 262 -12.44 -0.51 12.47
N MET A 263 -11.73 -1.57 12.10
CA MET A 263 -10.57 -1.53 11.19
C MET A 263 -10.78 -2.52 10.05
N PRO A 264 -10.15 -2.31 8.88
CA PRO A 264 -10.22 -3.23 7.75
C PRO A 264 -9.82 -4.66 8.12
N ASP A 265 -10.48 -5.65 7.51
CA ASP A 265 -10.19 -7.07 7.75
C ASP A 265 -8.74 -7.45 7.43
N SER A 266 -8.12 -6.78 6.45
CA SER A 266 -6.71 -6.96 6.12
C SER A 266 -5.78 -6.60 7.28
N ILE A 267 -6.16 -5.62 8.11
CA ILE A 267 -5.43 -5.23 9.33
C ILE A 267 -5.76 -6.19 10.46
N VAL A 268 -7.05 -6.40 10.76
CA VAL A 268 -7.52 -7.24 11.86
C VAL A 268 -6.98 -8.68 11.76
N ASN A 269 -6.85 -9.20 10.55
CA ASN A 269 -6.35 -10.56 10.30
C ASN A 269 -4.84 -10.61 9.96
N SER A 270 -4.12 -9.49 9.89
CA SER A 270 -2.68 -9.47 9.57
C SER A 270 -1.80 -10.01 10.70
N THR A 271 -0.92 -10.96 10.38
CA THR A 271 0.08 -11.50 11.31
C THR A 271 1.20 -10.51 11.67
N HIS A 272 1.37 -9.46 10.86
CA HIS A 272 2.44 -8.47 11.01
C HIS A 272 1.99 -7.19 11.72
N TYR A 273 0.68 -6.91 11.75
CA TYR A 273 0.16 -5.71 12.39
C TYR A 273 0.20 -5.82 13.91
N GLN A 274 0.81 -4.83 14.56
CA GLN A 274 0.88 -4.72 16.01
C GLN A 274 -0.16 -3.69 16.48
N PRO A 275 -1.09 -4.06 17.39
CA PRO A 275 -2.14 -3.15 17.81
C PRO A 275 -1.68 -2.17 18.91
N PHE A 276 -0.40 -2.21 19.28
CA PHE A 276 0.17 -1.48 20.41
C PHE A 276 1.22 -0.50 19.93
N THR A 277 1.18 0.71 20.49
CA THR A 277 2.33 1.62 20.53
C THR A 277 2.82 1.73 21.97
N SER A 278 4.06 2.18 22.18
CA SER A 278 4.60 2.41 23.52
C SER A 278 3.83 3.52 24.27
N TYR A 279 3.34 4.53 23.54
CA TYR A 279 2.39 5.51 24.06
C TYR A 279 0.98 4.90 24.10
N GLY A 280 0.39 4.83 25.29
CA GLY A 280 -0.96 4.34 25.49
C GLY A 280 -1.53 4.84 26.80
N TRP A 281 -2.85 4.94 26.85
CA TRP A 281 -3.61 5.48 27.99
C TRP A 281 -4.75 4.53 28.35
N LYS A 282 -5.37 4.74 29.52
CA LYS A 282 -6.52 3.95 29.96
C LYS A 282 -7.73 4.23 29.07
N LYS A 283 -8.46 3.19 28.68
CA LYS A 283 -9.71 3.33 27.92
C LYS A 283 -10.71 4.22 28.65
N ARG A 284 -11.45 5.00 27.86
CA ARG A 284 -12.52 5.91 28.28
C ARG A 284 -13.90 5.33 28.03
N SER A 285 -14.03 4.34 27.13
CA SER A 285 -15.30 3.68 26.81
C SER A 285 -15.26 2.17 27.05
N THR A 286 -16.43 1.53 26.94
CA THR A 286 -16.60 0.07 26.93
C THR A 286 -16.47 -0.54 25.54
N THR A 287 -16.32 0.29 24.49
CA THR A 287 -16.24 -0.17 23.10
C THR A 287 -15.02 -1.08 22.92
N PRO A 288 -15.19 -2.32 22.43
CA PRO A 288 -14.07 -3.23 22.22
C PRO A 288 -13.04 -2.66 21.24
N ASN A 289 -11.77 -2.98 21.46
CA ASN A 289 -10.74 -2.70 20.47
C ASN A 289 -10.94 -3.61 19.23
N PRO A 290 -10.87 -3.07 18.00
CA PRO A 290 -11.14 -3.83 16.76
C PRO A 290 -10.25 -5.07 16.59
N MET A 291 -9.06 -5.07 17.19
CA MET A 291 -8.07 -6.14 17.01
C MET A 291 -8.34 -7.37 17.88
N VAL A 292 -9.23 -7.26 18.88
CA VAL A 292 -9.54 -8.35 19.82
C VAL A 292 -10.09 -9.57 19.09
N VAL A 293 -11.08 -9.38 18.20
CA VAL A 293 -11.74 -10.48 17.48
C VAL A 293 -10.73 -11.24 16.59
N GLY A 294 -9.86 -10.51 15.89
CA GLY A 294 -8.81 -11.11 15.07
C GLY A 294 -7.80 -11.92 15.90
N TRP A 295 -7.46 -11.44 17.09
CA TRP A 295 -6.54 -12.13 17.99
C TRP A 295 -7.18 -13.36 18.67
N GLU A 296 -8.46 -13.30 19.00
CA GLU A 296 -9.22 -14.45 19.52
C GLU A 296 -9.30 -15.59 18.49
N LYS A 297 -9.53 -15.26 17.21
CA LYS A 297 -9.47 -16.25 16.11
C LYS A 297 -8.09 -16.91 15.99
N ARG A 298 -7.00 -16.14 16.15
CA ARG A 298 -5.62 -16.68 16.11
C ARG A 298 -5.35 -17.60 17.29
N ILE A 299 -5.86 -17.29 18.48
CA ILE A 299 -5.76 -18.17 19.64
C ILE A 299 -6.49 -19.47 19.36
N ALA A 300 -7.74 -19.43 18.87
CA ALA A 300 -8.49 -20.63 18.55
C ALA A 300 -7.78 -21.51 17.50
N GLY A 301 -7.22 -20.89 16.45
CA GLY A 301 -6.42 -21.60 15.45
C GLY A 301 -5.16 -22.25 16.04
N ALA A 302 -4.44 -21.53 16.90
CA ALA A 302 -3.26 -22.06 17.59
C ALA A 302 -3.59 -23.17 18.59
N GLU A 303 -4.73 -23.09 19.29
CA GLU A 303 -5.21 -24.12 20.20
C GLU A 303 -5.60 -25.40 19.44
N ASN A 304 -6.21 -25.27 18.25
CA ASN A 304 -6.49 -26.40 17.37
C ASN A 304 -5.19 -27.07 16.87
N GLU A 305 -4.21 -26.28 16.41
CA GLU A 305 -2.90 -26.81 15.96
C GLU A 305 -2.13 -27.49 17.11
N LEU A 306 -2.27 -26.97 18.32
CA LEU A 306 -1.65 -27.54 19.52
C LEU A 306 -2.23 -28.92 19.87
N ALA A 307 -3.51 -29.15 19.59
CA ALA A 307 -4.21 -30.41 19.82
C ALA A 307 -3.90 -31.48 18.76
N ASP A 308 -3.35 -31.10 17.60
CA ASP A 308 -2.99 -32.03 16.54
C ASP A 308 -1.82 -32.95 16.98
N PRO A 309 -1.99 -34.29 16.89
CA PRO A 309 -0.92 -35.25 17.15
C PRO A 309 0.32 -35.08 16.24
N ALA A 310 0.14 -34.57 15.02
CA ALA A 310 1.23 -34.38 14.05
C ALA A 310 2.13 -33.17 14.36
N THR A 311 1.70 -32.27 15.26
CA THR A 311 2.48 -31.08 15.60
C THR A 311 3.71 -31.43 16.44
N THR A 312 4.89 -31.00 15.98
CA THR A 312 6.18 -31.27 16.63
C THR A 312 6.30 -30.61 18.01
N ALA A 313 7.16 -31.15 18.88
CA ALA A 313 7.35 -30.62 20.23
C ALA A 313 7.80 -29.14 20.24
N GLU A 314 8.71 -28.77 19.34
CA GLU A 314 9.19 -27.40 19.15
C GLU A 314 8.05 -26.47 18.74
N ARG A 315 7.22 -26.91 17.79
CA ARG A 315 6.06 -26.13 17.35
C ARG A 315 5.03 -25.97 18.46
N LYS A 316 4.79 -27.01 19.27
CA LYS A 316 3.90 -26.93 20.44
C LYS A 316 4.41 -25.92 21.48
N ALA A 317 5.72 -25.86 21.71
CA ALA A 317 6.31 -24.85 22.60
C ALA A 317 6.08 -23.43 22.06
N TRP A 318 6.37 -23.20 20.78
CA TRP A 318 6.13 -21.92 20.13
C TRP A 318 4.65 -21.49 20.18
N LEU A 319 3.71 -22.42 19.93
CA LEU A 319 2.27 -22.14 19.99
C LEU A 319 1.82 -21.71 21.39
N LYS A 320 2.32 -22.37 22.45
CA LYS A 320 2.01 -22.00 23.83
C LYS A 320 2.47 -20.57 24.15
N ASP A 321 3.70 -20.23 23.76
CA ASP A 321 4.23 -18.88 23.96
C ASP A 321 3.44 -17.84 23.17
N ARG A 322 3.06 -18.18 21.93
CA ARG A 322 2.25 -17.32 21.07
C ARG A 322 0.86 -17.09 21.67
N ILE A 323 0.19 -18.14 22.15
CA ILE A 323 -1.12 -18.04 22.81
C ILE A 323 -1.01 -17.16 24.06
N ALA A 324 0.02 -17.37 24.89
CA ALA A 324 0.25 -16.57 26.09
C ALA A 324 0.48 -15.08 25.77
N TYR A 325 1.26 -14.78 24.72
CA TYR A 325 1.45 -13.42 24.21
C TYR A 325 0.12 -12.79 23.76
N LEU A 326 -0.67 -13.50 22.95
CA LEU A 326 -1.96 -12.99 22.44
C LEU A 326 -2.95 -12.75 23.59
N LYS A 327 -3.05 -13.67 24.57
CA LYS A 327 -3.93 -13.53 25.73
C LYS A 327 -3.55 -12.30 26.59
N ARG A 328 -2.26 -12.07 26.83
CA ARG A 328 -1.78 -10.86 27.52
C ARG A 328 -2.11 -9.60 26.74
N GLY A 329 -1.89 -9.60 25.43
CA GLY A 329 -2.22 -8.45 24.60
C GLY A 329 -3.71 -8.15 24.55
N ILE A 330 -4.59 -9.15 24.44
CA ILE A 330 -6.05 -8.95 24.53
C ILE A 330 -6.44 -8.33 25.87
N ALA A 331 -5.86 -8.80 26.98
CA ALA A 331 -6.13 -8.22 28.30
C ALA A 331 -5.75 -6.74 28.37
N ASP A 332 -4.71 -6.35 27.65
CA ASP A 332 -4.25 -4.97 27.54
C ASP A 332 -5.13 -4.12 26.64
N LEU A 333 -5.50 -4.62 25.45
CA LEU A 333 -6.45 -3.98 24.51
C LEU A 333 -7.84 -3.75 25.13
N LYS A 334 -8.22 -4.58 26.12
CA LYS A 334 -9.47 -4.41 26.89
C LYS A 334 -9.40 -3.26 27.90
N ARG A 335 -8.21 -2.78 28.27
CA ARG A 335 -7.99 -1.78 29.33
C ARG A 335 -7.38 -0.48 28.83
N ARG A 336 -6.66 -0.51 27.71
CA ARG A 336 -5.90 0.61 27.17
C ARG A 336 -6.22 0.89 25.71
N SER A 337 -5.98 2.14 25.34
CA SER A 337 -5.98 2.66 23.97
C SER A 337 -4.58 3.15 23.62
N PHE A 338 -4.26 3.13 22.33
CA PHE A 338 -2.94 3.44 21.79
C PHE A 338 -3.05 4.45 20.67
N LEU A 339 -1.91 5.02 20.24
CA LEU A 339 -1.89 5.83 19.04
C LEU A 339 -2.24 4.94 17.84
N ILE A 340 -2.87 5.52 16.81
CA ILE A 340 -3.14 4.86 15.53
C ILE A 340 -2.27 5.54 14.49
N ALA A 341 -1.24 4.85 13.97
CA ALA A 341 -0.26 5.49 13.11
C ALA A 341 -0.82 6.12 11.83
N GLU A 342 -1.96 5.65 11.33
CA GLU A 342 -2.64 6.25 10.18
C GLU A 342 -3.27 7.62 10.46
N TYR A 343 -3.61 7.91 11.72
CA TYR A 343 -4.36 9.11 12.11
C TYR A 343 -3.58 10.06 13.03
N ASP A 344 -2.66 9.51 13.84
CA ASP A 344 -1.96 10.26 14.88
C ASP A 344 -0.50 10.55 14.47
N PRO A 345 -0.02 11.81 14.51
CA PRO A 345 1.37 12.14 14.24
C PRO A 345 2.25 11.77 15.44
N PHE A 346 3.22 10.89 15.23
CA PHE A 346 4.24 10.56 16.23
C PHE A 346 5.55 10.11 15.59
N ILE A 347 6.63 10.17 16.36
CA ILE A 347 7.95 9.63 15.98
C ILE A 347 8.29 8.38 16.78
N VAL A 348 9.19 7.58 16.23
CA VAL A 348 9.70 6.35 16.82
C VAL A 348 11.16 6.54 17.20
N ILE A 349 11.52 6.10 18.40
CA ILE A 349 12.88 6.15 18.92
C ILE A 349 13.35 4.72 19.19
N PRO A 350 14.61 4.35 18.90
CA PRO A 350 15.13 3.01 19.20
C PRO A 350 14.85 2.60 20.65
N VAL A 351 14.34 1.38 20.88
CA VAL A 351 13.91 0.94 22.21
C VAL A 351 15.00 1.07 23.27
N ASP A 352 16.26 0.85 22.93
CA ASP A 352 17.37 0.94 23.88
C ASP A 352 17.71 2.38 24.28
N LEU A 353 17.50 3.35 23.38
CA LEU A 353 17.54 4.77 23.69
C LEU A 353 16.30 5.16 24.50
N LEU A 354 15.11 4.71 24.09
CA LEU A 354 13.84 5.00 24.76
C LEU A 354 13.82 4.54 26.22
N THR A 355 14.44 3.40 26.54
CA THR A 355 14.55 2.86 27.91
C THR A 355 15.78 3.33 28.68
N SER A 356 16.64 4.15 28.09
CA SER A 356 17.87 4.65 28.74
C SER A 356 17.57 5.55 29.95
N SER A 357 18.46 5.59 30.94
CA SER A 357 18.45 6.58 32.03
C SER A 357 19.19 7.88 31.71
N ASP A 358 19.77 8.01 30.51
CA ASP A 358 20.45 9.22 30.05
C ASP A 358 19.50 10.44 30.07
N PRO A 359 19.90 11.58 30.66
CA PRO A 359 19.08 12.80 30.70
C PRO A 359 18.65 13.34 29.34
N TYR A 360 19.42 13.08 28.28
CA TYR A 360 19.09 13.50 26.92
C TYR A 360 18.24 12.46 26.18
N ALA A 361 18.03 11.28 26.75
CA ALA A 361 17.28 10.23 26.07
C ALA A 361 15.79 10.57 25.99
N PRO A 362 15.21 10.63 24.77
CA PRO A 362 13.77 10.75 24.59
C PRO A 362 12.99 9.71 25.39
N LYS A 363 11.81 10.10 25.88
CA LYS A 363 10.86 9.20 26.54
C LYS A 363 9.51 9.25 25.85
N VAL A 364 8.78 8.14 25.97
CA VAL A 364 7.40 8.03 25.49
C VAL A 364 6.56 9.19 26.04
N GLY A 365 5.97 9.95 25.12
CA GLY A 365 5.13 11.11 25.39
C GLY A 365 5.88 12.44 25.43
N ASP A 366 7.22 12.45 25.34
CA ASP A 366 7.95 13.72 25.23
C ASP A 366 7.57 14.41 23.92
N TYR A 367 7.37 15.72 24.01
CA TYR A 367 7.09 16.56 22.85
C TYR A 367 8.31 16.63 21.95
N ALA A 368 8.02 16.62 20.65
CA ALA A 368 9.01 16.64 19.60
C ALA A 368 8.50 17.46 18.42
N VAL A 369 9.44 17.87 17.57
CA VAL A 369 9.19 18.62 16.36
C VAL A 369 9.98 17.97 15.23
N VAL A 370 9.33 17.76 14.10
CA VAL A 370 9.97 17.25 12.87
C VAL A 370 10.00 18.36 11.84
N LEU A 371 11.17 18.57 11.22
CA LEU A 371 11.37 19.56 10.18
C LEU A 371 11.70 18.86 8.87
N HIS A 372 11.02 19.27 7.81
CA HIS A 372 11.27 18.81 6.45
C HIS A 372 10.84 19.89 5.46
N GLU A 373 11.74 20.30 4.56
CA GLU A 373 11.47 21.28 3.49
C GLU A 373 10.76 22.56 3.97
N GLY A 374 11.26 23.17 5.06
CA GLY A 374 10.70 24.40 5.63
C GLY A 374 9.40 24.24 6.42
N LYS A 375 8.81 23.04 6.46
CA LYS A 375 7.63 22.74 7.28
C LYS A 375 8.04 22.18 8.64
N ILE A 376 7.25 22.51 9.66
CA ILE A 376 7.54 22.23 11.06
C ILE A 376 6.34 21.51 11.67
N TYR A 377 6.53 20.24 12.00
CA TYR A 377 5.47 19.33 12.40
C TYR A 377 5.53 19.06 13.91
N PRO A 378 4.60 19.60 14.71
CA PRO A 378 4.54 19.30 16.15
C PRO A 378 4.09 17.85 16.36
N THR A 379 4.70 17.14 17.30
CA THR A 379 4.48 15.70 17.47
C THR A 379 4.92 15.25 18.86
N ILE A 380 4.77 13.96 19.16
CA ILE A 380 5.32 13.33 20.37
C ILE A 380 6.17 12.11 20.01
N VAL A 381 6.98 11.65 20.97
CA VAL A 381 7.58 10.32 20.95
C VAL A 381 6.49 9.29 21.25
N GLY A 382 6.04 8.59 20.21
CA GLY A 382 4.91 7.67 20.29
C GLY A 382 5.30 6.22 20.50
N ASP A 383 6.44 5.79 19.94
CA ASP A 383 6.79 4.38 19.95
C ASP A 383 8.30 4.06 20.03
N GLY A 384 8.58 2.79 20.30
CA GLY A 384 9.90 2.19 20.39
C GLY A 384 10.22 1.32 19.18
N GLY A 385 11.26 1.68 18.43
CA GLY A 385 11.67 0.98 17.21
C GLY A 385 12.86 0.03 17.38
N PRO A 386 13.28 -0.65 16.30
CA PRO A 386 14.45 -1.52 16.32
C PRO A 386 15.73 -0.80 16.76
N THR A 387 16.60 -1.48 17.50
CA THR A 387 17.81 -0.85 18.09
C THR A 387 18.94 -0.48 17.11
N PHE A 388 18.72 -0.70 15.81
CA PHE A 388 19.71 -0.49 14.75
C PHE A 388 19.18 0.39 13.62
N LYS A 389 17.99 0.98 13.79
CA LYS A 389 17.36 1.91 12.84
C LYS A 389 16.93 3.17 13.57
N VAL A 390 16.91 4.29 12.87
CA VAL A 390 16.36 5.56 13.38
C VAL A 390 15.53 6.23 12.30
N GLY A 391 14.83 7.30 12.68
CA GLY A 391 14.03 8.07 11.75
C GLY A 391 12.82 7.27 11.27
N GLU A 392 11.99 6.73 12.18
CA GLU A 392 10.67 6.22 11.79
C GLU A 392 9.59 7.16 12.35
N ALA A 393 8.52 7.34 11.58
CA ALA A 393 7.38 8.15 11.99
C ALA A 393 6.08 7.50 11.56
N SER A 394 4.98 7.97 12.17
CA SER A 394 3.66 7.44 11.87
C SER A 394 3.27 7.65 10.41
N LEU A 395 2.46 6.73 9.88
CA LEU A 395 1.92 6.82 8.53
C LEU A 395 1.18 8.15 8.26
N ARG A 396 0.56 8.74 9.30
CA ARG A 396 -0.05 10.07 9.25
C ARG A 396 0.94 11.16 8.88
N MET A 397 2.11 11.15 9.52
CA MET A 397 3.19 12.11 9.24
C MET A 397 3.82 11.83 7.89
N ALA A 398 4.06 10.55 7.57
CA ALA A 398 4.60 10.15 6.28
C ALA A 398 3.73 10.62 5.11
N ARG A 399 2.40 10.48 5.21
CA ARG A 399 1.46 10.94 4.18
C ARG A 399 1.36 12.46 4.08
N GLU A 400 1.57 13.19 5.18
CA GLU A 400 1.63 14.65 5.18
C GLU A 400 2.85 15.16 4.41
N ILE A 401 3.99 14.49 4.55
CA ILE A 401 5.22 14.82 3.83
C ILE A 401 5.13 14.35 2.37
N ASN A 402 4.67 13.11 2.16
CA ASN A 402 4.53 12.52 0.84
C ASN A 402 3.22 11.71 0.76
N PRO A 403 2.19 12.21 0.05
CA PRO A 403 0.89 11.54 -0.05
C PRO A 403 0.92 10.11 -0.61
N LYS A 404 2.00 9.71 -1.29
CA LYS A 404 2.19 8.35 -1.83
C LYS A 404 2.70 7.35 -0.79
N SER A 405 2.99 7.81 0.43
CA SER A 405 3.52 6.95 1.48
C SER A 405 2.51 5.88 1.90
N SER A 406 3.05 4.70 2.18
CA SER A 406 2.29 3.53 2.63
C SER A 406 3.14 2.74 3.63
N PRO A 407 2.60 1.70 4.29
CA PRO A 407 3.40 0.81 5.14
C PRO A 407 4.61 0.18 4.42
N TYR A 408 4.63 0.20 3.08
CA TYR A 408 5.69 -0.36 2.25
C TYR A 408 6.43 0.70 1.42
N SER A 409 6.04 1.97 1.52
CA SER A 409 6.64 3.08 0.77
C SER A 409 6.91 4.25 1.70
N ARG A 410 8.19 4.51 1.93
CA ARG A 410 8.66 5.58 2.80
C ARG A 410 8.49 6.98 2.18
N PRO A 411 8.32 8.03 3.01
CA PRO A 411 8.19 9.40 2.53
C PRO A 411 9.50 10.01 2.06
N VAL A 412 10.61 9.74 2.78
CA VAL A 412 11.93 10.36 2.57
C VAL A 412 13.02 9.30 2.70
N SER A 413 13.78 9.08 1.62
CA SER A 413 14.88 8.11 1.57
C SER A 413 16.28 8.74 1.73
N ASP A 414 16.35 10.07 1.79
CA ASP A 414 17.59 10.81 2.02
C ASP A 414 17.60 11.34 3.47
N LEU A 415 18.77 11.77 3.97
CA LEU A 415 18.98 12.24 5.35
C LEU A 415 18.42 13.65 5.63
N LYS A 416 17.30 14.01 5.00
CA LYS A 416 16.76 15.38 4.94
C LYS A 416 15.74 15.71 6.03
N VAL A 417 15.57 14.84 7.01
CA VAL A 417 14.60 15.04 8.10
C VAL A 417 15.35 15.39 9.38
N THR A 418 14.96 16.51 9.99
CA THR A 418 15.49 16.94 11.27
C THR A 418 14.45 16.68 12.36
N TYR A 419 14.89 16.04 13.44
CA TYR A 419 14.08 15.69 14.61
C TYR A 419 14.63 16.45 15.82
N LEU A 420 13.77 17.21 16.49
CA LEU A 420 14.03 17.87 17.75
C LEU A 420 13.12 17.29 18.82
N VAL A 421 13.68 16.70 19.85
CA VAL A 421 12.93 16.18 20.99
C VAL A 421 13.33 16.94 22.24
N PHE A 422 12.36 17.20 23.10
CA PHE A 422 12.57 17.86 24.39
C PHE A 422 12.40 16.86 25.53
N PRO A 423 13.43 16.11 25.94
CA PRO A 423 13.34 15.15 27.02
C PRO A 423 12.74 15.72 28.30
N GLY A 424 11.88 14.94 28.95
CA GLY A 424 11.20 15.33 30.20
C GLY A 424 10.12 16.40 30.01
N SER A 425 9.61 16.57 28.80
CA SER A 425 8.52 17.51 28.49
C SER A 425 7.13 16.86 28.55
N ARG A 426 7.05 15.53 28.55
CA ARG A 426 5.81 14.76 28.55
C ARG A 426 4.85 15.15 29.67
N ASP A 427 3.57 15.02 29.39
CA ASP A 427 2.53 15.23 30.40
C ASP A 427 2.62 14.15 31.51
N PRO A 428 2.25 14.49 32.76
CA PRO A 428 2.22 13.54 33.86
C PRO A 428 1.29 12.35 33.61
N GLN A 429 0.18 12.59 32.92
CA GLN A 429 -0.80 11.58 32.57
C GLN A 429 -0.97 11.51 31.05
N LYS A 430 -0.82 10.31 30.49
CA LYS A 430 -1.08 10.05 29.07
C LYS A 430 -2.58 10.09 28.78
N GLY A 431 -2.94 10.65 27.64
CA GLY A 431 -4.31 10.75 27.16
C GLY A 431 -4.39 10.57 25.65
N PRO A 432 -5.60 10.57 25.07
CA PRO A 432 -5.74 10.60 23.62
C PRO A 432 -5.12 11.88 23.05
N PRO A 433 -4.69 11.85 21.77
CA PRO A 433 -4.11 13.01 21.12
C PRO A 433 -4.98 14.26 21.17
N ASP A 434 -4.34 15.37 21.48
CA ASP A 434 -4.90 16.72 21.39
C ASP A 434 -3.90 17.56 20.59
N TYR A 435 -4.20 17.75 19.31
CA TYR A 435 -3.24 18.34 18.38
C TYR A 435 -3.01 19.83 18.60
N GLU A 436 -4.01 20.57 19.09
CA GLU A 436 -3.82 21.98 19.40
C GLU A 436 -2.97 22.14 20.65
N MET A 437 -3.21 21.32 21.68
CA MET A 437 -2.35 21.27 22.85
C MET A 437 -0.91 20.90 22.46
N TRP A 438 -0.72 19.88 21.63
CA TRP A 438 0.62 19.48 21.17
C TRP A 438 1.32 20.60 20.41
N ARG A 439 0.60 21.28 19.52
CA ARG A 439 1.10 22.44 18.79
C ARG A 439 1.51 23.57 19.74
N GLN A 440 0.68 23.91 20.72
CA GLN A 440 0.99 24.93 21.72
C GLN A 440 2.23 24.56 22.54
N ARG A 441 2.29 23.33 23.07
CA ARG A 441 3.43 22.86 23.88
C ARG A 441 4.72 22.82 23.08
N CYS A 442 4.67 22.41 21.81
CA CYS A 442 5.83 22.47 20.94
C CYS A 442 6.28 23.92 20.67
N ALA A 443 5.35 24.86 20.48
CA ALA A 443 5.68 26.28 20.32
C ALA A 443 6.42 26.81 21.55
N GLU A 444 5.88 26.58 22.75
CA GLU A 444 6.49 27.00 24.01
C GLU A 444 7.90 26.42 24.22
N LEU A 445 8.16 25.21 23.74
CA LEU A 445 9.47 24.56 23.82
C LEU A 445 10.46 25.12 22.79
N LEU A 446 9.98 25.46 21.59
CA LEU A 446 10.80 26.10 20.56
C LEU A 446 11.24 27.50 20.98
N GLU A 447 10.39 28.25 21.69
CA GLU A 447 10.79 29.54 22.28
C GLU A 447 12.01 29.42 23.23
N GLN A 448 12.16 28.27 23.92
CA GLN A 448 13.32 28.03 24.79
C GLN A 448 14.63 27.83 24.03
N ILE A 449 14.58 27.64 22.71
CA ILE A 449 15.76 27.56 21.83
C ILE A 449 15.82 28.72 20.83
N GLY A 450 15.14 29.83 21.13
CA GLY A 450 15.18 31.06 20.34
C GLY A 450 14.03 31.23 19.33
N GLY A 451 13.01 30.39 19.41
CA GLY A 451 11.76 30.56 18.65
C GLY A 451 11.87 30.18 17.17
N LEU A 452 10.79 30.46 16.44
CA LEU A 452 10.71 30.27 15.00
C LEU A 452 11.17 31.52 14.26
N GLY A 453 11.84 31.32 13.11
CA GLY A 453 12.22 32.41 12.24
C GLY A 453 11.03 33.10 11.56
N PRO A 454 11.22 34.33 11.06
CA PRO A 454 10.18 35.08 10.35
C PRO A 454 9.60 34.28 9.16
N GLY A 455 8.27 34.24 9.07
CA GLY A 455 7.56 33.55 7.98
C GLY A 455 7.37 32.04 8.18
N TYR A 456 7.93 31.46 9.25
CA TYR A 456 7.73 30.06 9.60
C TYR A 456 6.67 29.90 10.70
N SER A 457 5.91 28.80 10.65
CA SER A 457 4.88 28.49 11.63
C SER A 457 4.73 26.98 11.82
N LEU A 458 4.29 26.57 13.00
CA LEU A 458 3.94 25.17 13.26
C LEU A 458 2.73 24.73 12.45
N HIS A 459 2.86 23.56 11.83
CA HIS A 459 1.78 22.87 11.15
C HIS A 459 0.61 22.59 12.10
N SER A 460 -0.62 22.76 11.59
CA SER A 460 -1.86 22.45 12.30
C SER A 460 -2.43 21.14 11.76
N TRP A 461 -2.41 20.11 12.59
CA TRP A 461 -2.95 18.80 12.23
C TRP A 461 -4.47 18.81 12.22
N GLN A 462 -5.04 18.22 11.17
CA GLN A 462 -6.46 17.92 11.10
C GLN A 462 -6.73 16.53 11.70
N ASP A 463 -7.82 16.42 12.47
CA ASP A 463 -8.36 15.14 12.91
C ASP A 463 -9.08 14.45 11.74
N LEU A 464 -8.49 13.34 11.29
CA LEU A 464 -8.97 12.55 10.15
C LEU A 464 -9.77 11.32 10.60
N ILE A 465 -9.95 11.10 11.90
CA ILE A 465 -10.71 9.96 12.38
C ILE A 465 -12.19 10.15 12.01
N PRO A 466 -12.84 9.16 11.37
CA PRO A 466 -14.26 9.23 11.07
C PRO A 466 -15.07 9.45 12.34
N LYS A 467 -15.85 10.55 12.37
CA LYS A 467 -16.76 10.83 13.48
C LYS A 467 -18.08 10.09 13.24
N PRO A 468 -18.69 9.50 14.29
CA PRO A 468 -20.01 8.91 14.15
C PRO A 468 -21.01 9.97 13.66
N GLU A 469 -21.92 9.58 12.75
CA GLU A 469 -23.01 10.45 12.32
C GLU A 469 -23.80 10.90 13.55
N PRO A 470 -24.14 12.21 13.66
CA PRO A 470 -24.98 12.67 14.75
C PRO A 470 -26.32 11.92 14.70
N GLU A 471 -26.75 11.38 15.83
CA GLU A 471 -28.07 10.75 15.94
C GLU A 471 -29.13 11.75 15.49
N PRO A 472 -30.15 11.32 14.71
CA PRO A 472 -31.21 12.21 14.26
C PRO A 472 -31.88 12.84 15.47
N GLU A 473 -31.93 14.17 15.47
CA GLU A 473 -32.57 14.98 16.49
C GLU A 473 -34.01 14.49 16.68
N VAL A 474 -34.30 13.91 17.85
CA VAL A 474 -35.65 13.44 18.17
C VAL A 474 -36.55 14.67 18.18
N ALA A 475 -37.38 14.81 17.15
CA ALA A 475 -38.36 15.87 17.05
C ALA A 475 -39.18 15.93 18.36
N PRO A 476 -39.44 17.13 18.90
CA PRO A 476 -40.17 17.26 20.15
C PRO A 476 -41.54 16.61 20.01
N THR A 477 -41.84 15.71 20.94
CA THR A 477 -43.16 15.09 21.11
C THR A 477 -44.22 16.19 21.15
N PRO A 478 -45.26 16.16 20.30
CA PRO A 478 -46.34 17.12 20.39
C PRO A 478 -47.00 17.06 21.78
N GLU A 479 -47.03 18.20 22.44
CA GLU A 479 -47.71 18.42 23.72
C GLU A 479 -49.19 18.01 23.59
N ALA A 480 -49.68 17.20 24.52
CA ALA A 480 -51.04 16.70 24.50
C ALA A 480 -52.06 17.86 24.57
N LEU A 481 -52.99 17.89 23.61
CA LEU A 481 -54.09 18.85 23.57
C LEU A 481 -54.93 18.77 24.86
N PRO A 482 -55.35 19.91 25.44
CA PRO A 482 -56.21 19.92 26.61
C PRO A 482 -57.62 19.36 26.26
N PRO A 483 -58.29 18.70 27.22
CA PRO A 483 -59.59 18.07 26.98
C PRO A 483 -60.69 19.09 26.69
N LEU A 484 -61.54 18.77 25.73
CA LEU A 484 -62.72 19.55 25.32
C LEU A 484 -63.72 19.71 26.48
N PRO A 485 -64.36 20.88 26.61
CA PRO A 485 -65.38 21.11 27.64
C PRO A 485 -66.67 20.31 27.34
N PRO A 486 -67.41 19.88 28.38
CA PRO A 486 -68.61 19.06 28.23
C PRO A 486 -69.77 19.84 27.59
N PRO A 487 -70.62 19.17 26.79
CA PRO A 487 -71.75 19.80 26.13
C PRO A 487 -72.85 20.20 27.14
N THR A 488 -73.31 21.44 27.01
CA THR A 488 -74.44 22.02 27.74
C THR A 488 -75.76 21.33 27.34
N ALA A 489 -76.49 20.84 28.33
CA ALA A 489 -77.82 20.27 28.17
C ALA A 489 -78.87 21.36 27.89
N PRO A 490 -79.85 21.14 26.99
CA PRO A 490 -80.92 22.09 26.73
C PRO A 490 -82.01 22.03 27.81
N THR A 491 -82.46 23.20 28.24
CA THR A 491 -83.56 23.43 29.18
C THR A 491 -84.92 23.08 28.56
N PRO A 492 -85.83 22.38 29.26
CA PRO A 492 -87.23 22.21 28.83
C PRO A 492 -88.09 23.44 29.25
N PRO A 493 -89.30 23.59 28.68
CA PRO A 493 -90.14 24.79 28.80
C PRO A 493 -90.70 25.06 30.20
#